data_AF-A0A533T4Y1-F1
#
_entry.id   AF-A0A533T4Y1-F1
#
_cell.length_a   1.000
_cell.length_b   1.000
_cell.length_c   1.000
_cell.angle_alpha   90.00
_cell.angle_beta   90.00
_cell.angle_gamma   90.00
#
_symmetry.space_group_name_H-M   'P 1'
#
loop_
_entity.id
_entity.type
_entity.pdbx_description
1 polymer ?
#
loop_
_entity_poly.entity_id
_entity_poly.type
_entity_poly.pdbx_seq_one_letter_code
_entity_poly.pdbx_strand_id
1 'polypeptide(L)'
;MLERIRNCVLQIIAESIGTRGEGAYFIDLKVKGTERNRKIELLVDADDGIRIHQCAYLSRRLRERLEGDEELLELIGENFDLVVSSPGLG
;
A
#
# COMPACT_ATOMS: atom_id res chain seq x y z
N MET A 1 -14.10 -4.03 -5.52
CA MET A 1 -13.34 -3.94 -4.26
C MET A 1 -11.84 -3.72 -4.50
N LEU A 2 -11.13 -4.67 -5.13
CA LEU A 2 -9.68 -4.55 -5.40
C LEU A 2 -9.30 -3.26 -6.13
N GLU A 3 -10.11 -2.83 -7.10
CA GLU A 3 -9.89 -1.59 -7.87
C GLU A 3 -9.93 -0.32 -7.00
N ARG A 4 -10.79 -0.27 -5.97
CA ARG A 4 -10.84 0.88 -5.04
C ARG A 4 -9.54 0.99 -4.24
N ILE A 5 -9.07 -0.15 -3.68
CA ILE A 5 -7.81 -0.20 -2.94
C ILE A 5 -6.65 0.17 -3.85
N ARG A 6 -6.63 -0.35 -5.08
CA ARG A 6 -5.61 -0.03 -6.08
C ARG A 6 -5.58 1.47 -6.39
N ASN A 7 -6.74 2.09 -6.62
CA ASN A 7 -6.81 3.53 -6.88
C ASN A 7 -6.31 4.35 -5.70
N CYS A 8 -6.68 3.98 -4.46
CA CYS A 8 -6.18 4.61 -3.25
C CYS A 8 -4.65 4.52 -3.16
N VAL A 9 -4.09 3.33 -3.42
CA VAL A 9 -2.63 3.12 -3.43
C VAL A 9 -1.95 4.00 -4.48
N LEU A 10 -2.47 4.04 -5.71
CA LEU A 10 -1.91 4.85 -6.79
C LEU A 10 -1.94 6.34 -6.46
N GLN A 11 -3.02 6.82 -5.83
CA GLN A 11 -3.11 8.21 -5.38
C GLN A 11 -2.03 8.52 -4.33
N ILE A 12 -1.84 7.65 -3.34
CA ILE A 12 -0.85 7.89 -2.28
C ILE A 12 0.58 7.89 -2.80
N ILE A 13 0.88 7.02 -3.77
CA ILE A 13 2.18 7.01 -4.44
C ILE A 13 2.36 8.29 -5.28
N ALA A 14 1.32 8.76 -5.97
CA ALA A 14 1.40 10.03 -6.69
C ALA A 14 1.56 11.24 -5.74
N GLU A 15 0.92 11.21 -4.56
CA GLU A 15 1.03 12.22 -3.52
C GLU A 15 2.37 12.15 -2.75
N SER A 16 3.20 11.11 -2.93
CA SER A 16 4.47 10.95 -2.21
C SER A 16 5.62 11.75 -2.81
N ILE A 17 5.41 12.45 -3.94
CA ILE A 17 6.39 13.35 -4.56
C ILE A 17 6.78 14.45 -3.55
N GLY A 18 8.08 14.71 -3.38
CA GLY A 18 8.62 15.65 -2.39
C GLY A 18 8.63 15.12 -0.95
N THR A 19 8.37 13.82 -0.73
CA THR A 19 8.37 13.19 0.60
C THR A 19 9.39 12.07 0.70
N ARG A 20 9.46 11.39 1.86
CA ARG A 20 10.30 10.20 2.06
C ARG A 20 9.86 8.98 1.24
N GLY A 21 8.70 9.03 0.59
CA GLY A 21 8.23 8.01 -0.35
C GLY A 21 8.42 8.36 -1.82
N GLU A 22 9.12 9.46 -2.14
CA GLU A 22 9.37 9.89 -3.52
C GLU A 22 10.13 8.83 -4.33
N GLY A 23 9.85 8.74 -5.62
CA GLY A 23 10.53 7.84 -6.55
C GLY A 23 10.09 6.38 -6.48
N ALA A 24 9.20 6.03 -5.54
CA ALA A 24 8.58 4.71 -5.52
C ALA A 24 7.44 4.63 -6.56
N TYR A 25 7.31 3.49 -7.22
CA TYR A 25 6.23 3.18 -8.16
C TYR A 25 5.55 1.86 -7.82
N PHE A 26 4.27 1.79 -8.18
CA PHE A 26 3.42 0.61 -7.95
C PHE A 26 3.82 -0.54 -8.89
N ILE A 27 3.99 -1.74 -8.34
CA ILE A 27 4.24 -2.96 -9.11
C ILE A 27 3.01 -3.85 -9.14
N ASP A 28 2.53 -4.26 -7.96
CA ASP A 28 1.44 -5.22 -7.83
C ASP A 28 0.71 -5.09 -6.49
N LEU A 29 -0.55 -5.52 -6.45
CA LEU A 29 -1.38 -5.54 -5.25
C LEU A 29 -2.05 -6.90 -5.12
N LYS A 30 -1.79 -7.59 -4.01
CA LYS A 30 -2.46 -8.85 -3.68
C LYS A 30 -3.24 -8.69 -2.40
N VAL A 31 -4.54 -8.98 -2.48
CA VAL A 31 -5.41 -9.04 -1.30
C VAL A 31 -5.75 -10.50 -1.06
N LYS A 32 -5.37 -11.01 0.11
CA LYS A 32 -5.58 -12.40 0.53
C LYS A 32 -6.37 -12.45 1.84
N GLY A 33 -6.93 -13.60 2.16
CA GLY A 33 -7.68 -13.82 3.41
C GLY A 33 -9.16 -13.47 3.30
N THR A 34 -9.85 -13.55 4.45
CA THR A 34 -11.28 -13.29 4.61
C THR A 34 -11.52 -11.92 5.26
N GLU A 35 -12.76 -11.44 5.30
CA GLU A 35 -13.12 -10.11 5.86
C GLU A 35 -12.63 -9.87 7.29
N ARG A 36 -12.39 -10.91 8.10
CA ARG A 36 -11.87 -10.79 9.47
C ARG A 36 -10.35 -10.80 9.59
N ASN A 37 -9.63 -11.27 8.58
CA ASN A 37 -8.17 -11.42 8.58
C ASN A 37 -7.64 -11.17 7.17
N ARG A 38 -7.88 -9.95 6.67
CA ARG A 38 -7.51 -9.60 5.30
C ARG A 38 -6.05 -9.14 5.27
N LYS A 39 -5.25 -9.72 4.38
CA LYS A 39 -3.85 -9.36 4.17
C LYS A 39 -3.70 -8.65 2.84
N ILE A 40 -3.23 -7.42 2.88
CA ILE A 40 -2.95 -6.57 1.73
C ILE A 40 -1.44 -6.53 1.53
N GLU A 41 -0.97 -7.16 0.45
CA GLU A 41 0.43 -7.19 0.07
C GLU A 41 0.64 -6.25 -1.11
N LEU A 42 1.36 -5.16 -0.88
CA LEU A 42 1.72 -4.16 -1.88
C LEU A 42 3.18 -4.35 -2.29
N LEU A 43 3.40 -4.55 -3.59
CA LEU A 43 4.71 -4.50 -4.20
C LEU A 43 4.96 -3.12 -4.80
N VAL A 44 6.08 -2.53 -4.42
CA VAL A 44 6.54 -1.22 -4.87
C VAL A 44 8.03 -1.29 -5.17
N ASP A 45 8.48 -0.55 -6.16
CA ASP A 45 9.91 -0.46 -6.48
C ASP A 45 10.32 0.98 -6.77
N ALA A 46 11.60 1.24 -6.97
CA ALA A 46 12.15 2.53 -7.36
C ALA A 46 13.29 2.33 -8.37
N ASP A 47 13.61 3.34 -9.18
CA ASP A 47 14.66 3.22 -10.23
C ASP A 47 16.01 2.76 -9.65
N ASP A 48 16.41 3.29 -8.48
CA ASP A 48 17.64 2.92 -7.76
C ASP A 48 17.44 1.81 -6.72
N GLY A 49 16.31 1.09 -6.81
CA GLY A 49 15.85 0.12 -5.83
C GLY A 49 15.21 0.78 -4.60
N ILE A 50 14.12 0.19 -4.11
CA ILE A 50 13.40 0.78 -2.99
C ILE A 50 14.16 0.68 -1.66
N ARG A 51 14.13 1.75 -0.88
CA ARG A 51 14.77 1.86 0.43
C ARG A 51 13.79 1.53 1.55
N ILE A 52 14.30 1.01 2.67
CA ILE A 52 13.49 0.66 3.85
C ILE A 52 12.62 1.82 4.34
N HIS A 53 13.14 3.05 4.30
CA HIS A 53 12.39 4.23 4.74
C HIS A 53 11.23 4.59 3.80
N GLN A 54 11.35 4.32 2.50
CA GLN A 54 10.26 4.52 1.53
C GLN A 54 9.12 3.53 1.81
N CYS A 55 9.45 2.24 2.00
CA CYS A 55 8.45 1.23 2.37
C CYS A 55 7.74 1.58 3.68
N ALA A 56 8.50 1.99 4.70
CA ALA A 56 7.95 2.39 5.99
C ALA A 56 7.03 3.62 5.88
N TYR A 57 7.43 4.62 5.08
CA TYR A 57 6.62 5.81 4.83
C TYR A 57 5.31 5.45 4.13
N LEU A 58 5.38 4.71 3.02
CA LEU A 58 4.22 4.29 2.24
C LEU A 58 3.29 3.40 3.07
N SER A 59 3.82 2.44 3.82
CA SER A 59 3.03 1.57 4.70
C SER A 59 2.23 2.36 5.74
N ARG A 60 2.85 3.33 6.40
CA ARG A 60 2.15 4.22 7.35
C ARG A 60 1.08 5.05 6.64
N ARG A 61 1.43 5.71 5.54
CA ARG A 61 0.48 6.57 4.82
C ARG A 61 -0.72 5.82 4.25
N LEU A 62 -0.48 4.64 3.73
CA LEU A 62 -1.53 3.73 3.26
C LEU A 62 -2.45 3.32 4.39
N ARG A 63 -1.88 2.86 5.51
CA ARG A 63 -2.66 2.49 6.69
C ARG A 63 -3.53 3.66 7.18
N GLU A 64 -2.96 4.84 7.36
CA GLU A 64 -3.71 6.03 7.78
C GLU A 64 -4.86 6.39 6.82
N ARG A 65 -4.66 6.26 5.51
CA ARG A 65 -5.71 6.53 4.51
C ARG A 65 -6.79 5.46 4.46
N LEU A 66 -6.41 4.19 4.62
CA LEU A 66 -7.36 3.07 4.64
C LEU A 66 -8.20 3.06 5.92
N GLU A 67 -7.61 3.41 7.06
CA GLU A 67 -8.32 3.52 8.35
C GLU A 67 -9.16 4.80 8.42
N GLY A 68 -8.75 5.88 7.76
CA GLY A 68 -9.48 7.16 7.73
C GLY A 68 -10.63 7.24 6.72
N ASP A 69 -10.82 6.23 5.88
CA ASP A 69 -11.88 6.14 4.87
C ASP A 69 -12.87 5.05 5.29
N GLU A 70 -14.02 5.45 5.83
CA GLU A 70 -15.03 4.53 6.37
C GLU A 70 -15.53 3.53 5.31
N GLU A 71 -15.70 3.95 4.05
CA GLU A 71 -16.12 3.05 2.98
C GLU A 71 -15.06 2.00 2.66
N LEU A 72 -13.77 2.39 2.63
CA LEU A 72 -12.68 1.44 2.44
C LEU A 72 -12.52 0.51 3.63
N LEU A 73 -12.72 1.01 4.85
CA LEU A 73 -12.64 0.22 6.07
C LEU A 73 -13.76 -0.82 6.15
N GLU A 74 -15.00 -0.46 5.81
CA GLU A 74 -16.11 -1.42 5.69
C GLU A 74 -15.82 -2.48 4.62
N LEU A 75 -15.23 -2.07 3.49
CA LEU A 75 -14.85 -2.99 2.43
C LEU A 75 -13.74 -3.96 2.87
N ILE A 76 -12.68 -3.45 3.52
CA ILE A 76 -11.46 -4.19 3.91
C ILE A 76 -11.66 -5.00 5.20
N GLY A 77 -12.55 -4.56 6.07
CA GLY A 77 -12.74 -5.08 7.42
C GLY A 77 -11.88 -4.31 8.44
N GLU A 78 -12.41 -4.22 9.67
CA GLU A 78 -11.79 -3.49 10.78
C GLU A 78 -10.38 -3.99 11.14
N ASN A 79 -10.04 -5.24 10.78
CA ASN A 79 -8.73 -5.85 11.03
C ASN A 79 -8.09 -6.32 9.74
N PHE A 80 -7.06 -5.59 9.29
CA PHE A 80 -6.24 -5.97 8.15
C PHE A 80 -4.74 -5.84 8.43
N ASP A 81 -3.98 -6.70 7.76
CA ASP A 81 -2.52 -6.67 7.74
C ASP A 81 -2.06 -6.03 6.43
N LEU A 82 -1.23 -4.99 6.51
CA LEU A 82 -0.69 -4.29 5.34
C LEU A 82 0.82 -4.50 5.30
N VAL A 83 1.29 -5.14 4.24
CA VAL A 83 2.71 -5.38 3.97
C VAL A 83 3.11 -4.61 2.72
N VAL A 84 4.14 -3.77 2.85
CA VAL A 84 4.74 -3.05 1.73
C VAL A 84 6.16 -3.56 1.54
N SER A 85 6.45 -4.12 0.38
CA SER A 85 7.74 -4.74 0.07
C SER A 85 8.18 -4.48 -1.37
N SER A 86 9.47 -4.69 -1.63
CA SER A 86 10.00 -4.70 -2.99
C SER A 86 9.62 -5.99 -3.72
N PRO A 87 9.44 -5.97 -5.06
CA PRO A 87 9.56 -7.19 -5.84
C PRO A 87 11.02 -7.65 -5.69
N GLY A 88 11.28 -8.65 -4.85
CA GLY A 88 12.62 -9.20 -4.74
C GLY A 88 13.10 -9.66 -6.12
N LEU A 89 14.36 -9.36 -6.45
CA LEU A 89 15.04 -10.04 -7.56
C LEU A 89 15.03 -11.53 -7.23
N GLY A 90 14.14 -12.27 -7.89
CA GLY A 90 14.10 -13.72 -7.84
C GLY A 90 15.30 -14.34 -8.53
#